data_AF-A0A838QTB7-F1
#
_entry.id   AF-A0A838QTB7-F1
#
_cell.length_a   1.000
_cell.length_b   1.000
_cell.length_c   1.000
_cell.angle_alpha   90.00
_cell.angle_beta   90.00
_cell.angle_gamma   90.00
#
_symmetry.space_group_name_H-M   'P 1'
#
loop_
_entity.id
_entity.type
_entity.pdbx_description
1 polymer ?
#
loop_
_entity_poly.entity_id
_entity_poly.type
_entity_poly.pdbx_seq_one_letter_code
_entity_poly.pdbx_strand_id
1 'polypeptide(L)'
;MPHSETTRQPAATRPLLGALTGFVAVWGLVLAASWSSLTAYGFKRDVLNDAPSAYWPADSQIARRADRSLLLVFLHPMCPCSHATISELESILPTQNHGADRNPDVAIVACTPRSMTETWTRTSLVQRAAQLPRAKVYADVGGVEAARFAATTSGEVVLVDASGKRLYAGGVTKSRGHVGGNAGAEAVARLLRGEPEAGAVLPALGCRLVRDAGHDSSNRGESAGSCEGIKS
;
A
#
# COMPACT_ATOMS: atom_id res chain seq x y z
N MET A 1 82.89 32.66 -4.42
CA MET A 1 81.71 31.97 -3.86
C MET A 1 80.50 32.37 -4.67
N PRO A 2 79.85 31.47 -5.43
CA PRO A 2 78.58 31.76 -6.06
C PRO A 2 77.44 31.36 -5.13
N HIS A 3 76.48 32.26 -4.94
CA HIS A 3 75.22 31.97 -4.25
C HIS A 3 74.33 31.14 -5.17
N SER A 4 73.98 29.93 -4.75
CA SER A 4 72.97 29.11 -5.42
C SER A 4 71.58 29.62 -5.04
N GLU A 5 70.88 30.21 -6.00
CA GLU A 5 69.51 30.70 -5.88
C GLU A 5 68.54 29.52 -6.09
N THR A 6 68.04 28.94 -5.00
CA THR A 6 67.02 27.89 -5.05
C THR A 6 65.66 28.51 -5.39
N THR A 7 65.26 28.44 -6.66
CA THR A 7 63.90 28.78 -7.10
C THR A 7 62.93 27.69 -6.63
N ARG A 8 62.10 28.00 -5.63
CA ARG A 8 61.07 27.08 -5.13
C ARG A 8 59.85 27.14 -6.06
N GLN A 9 59.64 26.11 -6.88
CA GLN A 9 58.42 25.96 -7.69
C GLN A 9 57.18 25.76 -6.81
N PRO A 10 56.07 26.50 -7.01
CA PRO A 10 54.80 26.23 -6.34
C PRO A 10 54.17 24.96 -6.92
N ALA A 11 53.94 23.97 -6.05
CA ALA A 11 53.27 22.72 -6.42
C ALA A 11 51.87 22.98 -6.97
N ALA A 12 51.59 22.44 -8.16
CA ALA A 12 50.30 22.51 -8.85
C ALA A 12 49.23 21.64 -8.14
N THR A 13 48.78 22.04 -6.96
CA THR A 13 47.75 21.31 -6.18
C THR A 13 46.31 21.77 -6.48
N ARG A 14 46.14 22.87 -7.23
CA ARG A 14 44.82 23.48 -7.51
C ARG A 14 43.93 22.75 -8.53
N PRO A 15 44.43 22.17 -9.66
CA PRO A 15 43.53 21.55 -10.65
C PRO A 15 42.96 20.20 -10.17
N LEU A 16 43.74 19.44 -9.39
CA LEU A 16 43.31 18.16 -8.81
C LEU A 16 42.22 18.35 -7.75
N LEU A 17 42.29 19.41 -6.95
CA LEU A 17 41.29 19.70 -5.93
C LEU A 17 39.93 20.04 -6.58
N GLY A 18 39.94 20.84 -7.66
CA GLY A 18 38.74 21.18 -8.42
C GLY A 18 38.10 19.98 -9.15
N ALA A 19 38.92 19.11 -9.73
CA ALA A 19 38.44 17.87 -10.35
C ALA A 19 37.81 16.92 -9.32
N LEU A 20 38.41 16.80 -8.13
CA LEU A 20 37.86 16.00 -7.03
C LEU A 20 36.55 16.60 -6.51
N THR A 21 36.45 17.93 -6.37
CA THR A 21 35.21 18.59 -5.95
C THR A 21 34.10 18.38 -6.97
N GLY A 22 34.41 18.50 -8.27
CA GLY A 22 33.47 18.22 -9.35
C GLY A 22 32.98 16.76 -9.34
N PHE A 23 33.89 15.81 -9.15
CA PHE A 23 33.55 14.39 -9.06
C PHE A 23 32.64 14.08 -7.86
N VAL A 24 32.96 14.61 -6.67
CA VAL A 24 32.15 14.44 -5.46
C VAL A 24 30.77 15.07 -5.63
N ALA A 25 30.68 16.25 -6.25
CA ALA A 25 29.40 16.91 -6.52
C ALA A 25 28.53 16.09 -7.48
N VAL A 26 29.11 15.59 -8.58
CA VAL A 26 28.40 14.73 -9.54
C VAL A 26 27.95 13.42 -8.87
N TRP A 27 28.81 12.80 -8.07
CA TRP A 27 28.44 11.58 -7.34
C TRP A 27 27.32 11.84 -6.33
N GLY A 28 27.39 12.95 -5.58
CA GLY A 28 26.32 13.36 -4.67
C GLY A 28 24.97 13.54 -5.39
N LEU A 29 24.97 14.15 -6.58
CA LEU A 29 23.77 14.31 -7.41
C LEU A 29 23.24 12.96 -7.90
N VAL A 30 24.11 12.04 -8.34
CA VAL A 30 23.70 10.69 -8.76
C VAL A 30 23.10 9.90 -7.59
N LEU A 31 23.69 9.97 -6.39
CA LEU A 31 23.15 9.34 -5.19
C LEU A 31 21.80 9.93 -4.80
N ALA A 32 21.68 11.26 -4.79
CA ALA A 32 20.42 11.94 -4.49
C ALA A 32 19.33 11.59 -5.51
N ALA A 33 19.65 11.55 -6.81
CA ALA A 33 18.73 11.18 -7.87
C ALA A 33 18.32 9.69 -7.79
N SER A 34 19.26 8.80 -7.48
CA SER A 34 19.00 7.36 -7.31
C SER A 34 18.13 7.10 -6.09
N TRP A 35 18.44 7.72 -4.96
CA TRP A 35 17.63 7.67 -3.75
C TRP A 35 16.22 8.22 -3.99
N SER A 36 16.11 9.37 -4.67
CA SER A 36 14.82 9.98 -5.04
C SER A 36 14.02 9.10 -6.00
N SER A 37 14.67 8.43 -6.95
CA SER A 37 14.01 7.53 -7.90
C SER A 37 13.51 6.26 -7.21
N LEU A 38 14.32 5.67 -6.33
CA LEU A 38 13.95 4.47 -5.58
C LEU A 38 12.80 4.74 -4.60
N THR A 39 12.85 5.89 -3.92
CA THR A 39 11.77 6.33 -3.04
C THR A 39 10.50 6.64 -3.84
N ALA A 40 10.59 7.42 -4.92
CA ALA A 40 9.44 7.74 -5.77
C ALA A 40 8.79 6.51 -6.41
N TYR A 41 9.57 5.51 -6.83
CA TYR A 41 9.05 4.23 -7.31
C TYR A 41 8.24 3.51 -6.23
N GLY A 42 8.72 3.51 -4.99
CA GLY A 42 7.98 2.97 -3.85
C GLY A 42 6.70 3.75 -3.51
N PHE A 43 6.67 5.07 -3.76
CA PHE A 43 5.54 5.96 -3.45
C PHE A 43 4.51 6.14 -4.57
N LYS A 44 4.74 5.56 -5.77
CA LYS A 44 3.80 5.64 -6.88
C LYS A 44 2.51 4.86 -6.55
N ARG A 45 1.49 5.59 -6.08
CA ARG A 45 0.11 5.09 -5.98
C ARG A 45 -0.45 4.95 -7.38
N ASP A 46 -1.12 3.84 -7.66
CA ASP A 46 -2.13 3.88 -8.72
C ASP A 46 -3.35 4.56 -8.13
N VAL A 47 -3.69 5.72 -8.69
CA VAL A 47 -5.05 6.22 -8.58
C VAL A 47 -5.84 5.35 -9.54
N LEU A 48 -6.66 4.44 -9.00
CA LEU A 48 -7.68 3.82 -9.84
C LEU A 48 -8.61 4.95 -10.29
N ASN A 49 -8.92 5.00 -11.59
CA ASN A 49 -9.86 5.98 -12.14
C ASN A 49 -11.28 5.75 -11.62
N ASP A 50 -11.55 4.58 -11.04
CA ASP A 50 -12.82 4.27 -10.41
C ASP A 50 -12.79 4.70 -8.94
N ALA A 51 -13.67 5.64 -8.60
CA ALA A 51 -13.90 6.02 -7.23
C ALA A 51 -14.36 4.79 -6.43
N PRO A 52 -13.85 4.57 -5.20
CA PRO A 52 -14.30 3.47 -4.36
C PRO A 52 -15.82 3.53 -4.18
N SER A 53 -16.51 2.41 -4.44
CA SER A 53 -17.94 2.32 -4.18
C SER A 53 -18.24 2.70 -2.73
N ALA A 54 -19.24 3.57 -2.54
CA ALA A 54 -19.74 3.96 -1.24
C ALA A 54 -20.45 2.80 -0.50
N TYR A 55 -20.84 1.75 -1.23
CA TYR A 55 -21.56 0.59 -0.72
C TYR A 55 -20.90 -0.72 -1.11
N TRP A 56 -21.27 -1.78 -0.38
CA TRP A 56 -20.80 -3.13 -0.58
C TRP A 56 -20.96 -3.61 -2.03
N PRO A 57 -19.89 -4.13 -2.68
CA PRO A 57 -19.98 -4.70 -4.03
C PRO A 57 -20.83 -5.97 -4.02
N ALA A 58 -21.89 -6.02 -4.85
CA ALA A 58 -22.81 -7.16 -4.90
C ALA A 58 -22.11 -8.48 -5.32
N ASP A 59 -21.07 -8.39 -6.14
CA ASP A 59 -20.34 -9.56 -6.65
C ASP A 59 -19.21 -10.05 -5.72
N SER A 60 -19.00 -9.40 -4.57
CA SER A 60 -17.95 -9.80 -3.61
C SER A 60 -18.23 -11.18 -3.04
N GLN A 61 -17.18 -12.01 -3.00
CA GLN A 61 -17.27 -13.34 -2.39
C GLN A 61 -16.98 -13.33 -0.87
N ILE A 62 -16.64 -12.15 -0.32
CA ILE A 62 -16.38 -12.00 1.11
C ILE A 62 -17.72 -12.03 1.86
N ALA A 63 -17.85 -12.94 2.81
CA ALA A 63 -19.09 -13.05 3.58
C ALA A 63 -19.22 -11.85 4.53
N ARG A 64 -20.33 -11.11 4.39
CA ARG A 64 -20.71 -10.01 5.29
C ARG A 64 -21.96 -10.39 6.07
N ARG A 65 -21.96 -10.10 7.37
CA ARG A 65 -23.17 -10.19 8.19
C ARG A 65 -23.89 -8.84 8.21
N ALA A 66 -25.23 -8.89 8.17
CA ALA A 66 -26.07 -7.69 8.17
C ALA A 66 -26.30 -7.10 9.58
N ASP A 67 -25.72 -7.68 10.63
CA ASP A 67 -25.95 -7.29 12.03
C ASP A 67 -24.74 -6.60 12.68
N ARG A 68 -23.62 -6.44 11.97
CA ARG A 68 -22.39 -5.84 12.49
C ARG A 68 -21.52 -5.27 11.39
N SER A 69 -20.56 -4.43 11.78
CA SER A 69 -19.54 -3.89 10.87
C SER A 69 -18.52 -4.96 10.45
N LEU A 70 -17.88 -4.74 9.31
CA LEU A 70 -16.82 -5.59 8.77
C LEU A 70 -15.59 -4.72 8.45
N LEU A 71 -14.45 -5.11 9.01
CA LEU A 71 -13.15 -4.52 8.72
C LEU A 71 -12.40 -5.39 7.72
N LEU A 72 -12.18 -4.88 6.52
CA LEU A 72 -11.37 -5.53 5.49
C LEU A 72 -9.94 -5.01 5.58
N VAL A 73 -8.98 -5.93 5.52
CA VAL A 73 -7.56 -5.63 5.52
C VAL A 73 -6.94 -6.26 4.30
N PHE A 74 -6.53 -5.43 3.34
CA PHE A 74 -5.91 -5.90 2.10
C PHE A 74 -4.40 -5.97 2.28
N LEU A 75 -3.82 -7.14 2.05
CA LEU A 75 -2.38 -7.33 2.19
C LEU A 75 -1.81 -8.21 1.09
N HIS A 76 -0.54 -7.95 0.77
CA HIS A 76 0.30 -8.88 0.05
C HIS A 76 1.02 -9.79 1.06
N PRO A 77 0.85 -11.12 1.00
CA PRO A 77 1.35 -12.05 2.02
C PRO A 77 2.86 -11.98 2.31
N MET A 78 3.68 -11.67 1.31
CA MET A 78 5.15 -11.61 1.44
C MET A 78 5.69 -10.19 1.69
N CYS A 79 4.81 -9.18 1.81
CA CYS A 79 5.24 -7.80 1.97
C CYS A 79 5.44 -7.44 3.45
N PRO A 80 6.65 -7.04 3.90
CA PRO A 80 6.84 -6.66 5.30
C PRO A 80 6.15 -5.35 5.69
N CYS A 81 5.72 -4.52 4.72
CA CYS A 81 5.13 -3.21 5.01
C CYS A 81 3.84 -3.28 5.83
N SER A 82 3.08 -4.37 5.71
CA SER A 82 1.80 -4.54 6.42
C SER A 82 1.96 -5.01 7.86
N HIS A 83 3.17 -5.31 8.35
CA HIS A 83 3.37 -5.64 9.77
C HIS A 83 2.94 -4.50 10.69
N ALA A 84 3.22 -3.25 10.31
CA ALA A 84 2.80 -2.09 11.09
C ALA A 84 1.27 -1.96 11.10
N THR A 85 0.62 -2.12 9.94
CA THR A 85 -0.85 -2.17 9.85
C THR A 85 -1.44 -3.19 10.82
N ILE A 86 -0.92 -4.43 10.85
CA ILE A 86 -1.42 -5.47 11.75
C ILE A 86 -1.18 -5.10 13.22
N SER A 87 -0.01 -4.57 13.59
CA SER A 87 0.25 -4.11 14.96
C SER A 87 -0.71 -3.00 15.41
N GLU A 88 -1.03 -2.05 14.52
CA GLU A 88 -2.01 -0.99 14.83
C GLU A 88 -3.40 -1.56 15.04
N LEU A 89 -3.82 -2.50 14.18
CA LEU A 89 -5.11 -3.18 14.30
C LEU A 89 -5.22 -4.01 15.58
N GLU A 90 -4.14 -4.69 16.00
CA GLU A 90 -4.07 -5.38 17.30
C GLU A 90 -4.30 -4.42 18.48
N SER A 91 -3.87 -3.17 18.37
CA SER A 91 -4.02 -2.18 19.45
C SER A 91 -5.42 -1.55 19.52
N ILE A 92 -6.12 -1.42 18.38
CA ILE A 92 -7.42 -0.73 18.31
C ILE A 92 -8.62 -1.68 18.31
N LEU A 93 -8.43 -2.93 17.90
CA LEU A 93 -9.52 -3.91 17.91
C LEU A 93 -9.82 -4.29 19.36
N PRO A 94 -11.08 -4.22 19.81
CA PRO A 94 -11.41 -4.56 21.18
C PRO A 94 -11.04 -6.01 21.44
N THR A 95 -10.26 -6.26 22.50
CA THR A 95 -10.10 -7.61 23.01
C THR A 95 -11.48 -8.15 23.41
N GLN A 96 -11.70 -9.46 23.27
CA GLN A 96 -13.02 -10.10 23.35
C GLN A 96 -13.80 -9.88 24.68
N ASN A 97 -13.21 -9.17 25.64
CA ASN A 97 -13.70 -8.96 27.00
C ASN A 97 -14.55 -7.68 27.19
N HIS A 98 -14.67 -6.80 26.19
CA HIS A 98 -15.50 -5.60 26.26
C HIS A 98 -16.71 -5.70 25.34
N GLY A 99 -17.82 -6.25 25.84
CA GLY A 99 -19.13 -6.23 25.17
C GLY A 99 -19.14 -6.86 23.77
N ALA A 100 -19.29 -8.18 23.71
CA ALA A 100 -19.20 -9.01 22.49
C ALA A 100 -20.05 -8.56 21.28
N ASP A 101 -21.05 -7.69 21.48
CA ASP A 101 -22.01 -7.28 20.44
C ASP A 101 -21.52 -6.19 19.49
N ARG A 102 -20.43 -5.47 19.81
CA ARG A 102 -19.94 -4.36 18.98
C ARG A 102 -18.62 -4.62 18.24
N ASN A 103 -18.02 -5.79 18.41
CA ASN A 103 -16.80 -6.12 17.68
C ASN A 103 -17.08 -6.33 16.18
N PRO A 104 -16.31 -5.70 15.29
CA PRO A 104 -16.44 -5.95 13.87
C PRO A 104 -16.01 -7.39 13.55
N ASP A 105 -16.55 -7.95 12.48
CA ASP A 105 -15.86 -9.06 11.81
C ASP A 105 -14.61 -8.52 11.13
N VAL A 106 -13.57 -9.36 10.98
CA VAL A 106 -12.34 -8.97 10.29
C VAL A 106 -12.11 -9.90 9.11
N ALA A 107 -12.00 -9.34 7.90
CA ALA A 107 -11.66 -10.06 6.69
C ALA A 107 -10.23 -9.72 6.27
N ILE A 108 -9.33 -10.69 6.36
CA ILE A 108 -7.96 -10.55 5.87
C ILE A 108 -7.94 -10.99 4.42
N VAL A 109 -7.74 -10.04 3.50
CA VAL A 109 -7.75 -10.28 2.05
C VAL A 109 -6.30 -10.39 1.57
N ALA A 110 -5.83 -11.64 1.47
CA ALA A 110 -4.48 -11.99 1.08
C ALA A 110 -4.37 -12.07 -0.45
N CYS A 111 -3.84 -11.01 -1.07
CA CYS A 111 -3.73 -10.88 -2.53
C CYS A 111 -2.60 -11.75 -3.07
N THR A 112 -2.93 -12.65 -3.99
CA THR A 112 -2.01 -13.65 -4.58
C THR A 112 -2.13 -13.64 -6.10
N PRO A 113 -1.05 -13.79 -6.87
CA PRO A 113 -1.16 -14.00 -8.33
C PRO A 113 -1.78 -15.36 -8.66
N ARG A 114 -2.51 -15.47 -9.78
CA ARG A 114 -3.06 -16.75 -10.26
C ARG A 114 -2.00 -17.82 -10.52
N SER A 115 -0.78 -17.41 -10.84
CA SER A 115 0.33 -18.31 -11.15
C SER A 115 0.98 -18.95 -9.91
N MET A 116 0.54 -18.60 -8.71
CA MET A 116 1.16 -19.05 -7.46
C MET A 116 0.29 -20.05 -6.69
N THR A 117 0.96 -20.94 -5.96
CA THR A 117 0.35 -22.00 -5.16
C THR A 117 -0.09 -21.51 -3.78
N GLU A 118 -0.87 -22.35 -3.09
CA GLU A 118 -1.44 -22.11 -1.75
C GLU A 118 -0.39 -21.73 -0.67
N THR A 119 0.88 -22.09 -0.87
CA THR A 119 2.00 -21.72 0.01
C THR A 119 2.23 -20.21 0.10
N TRP A 120 1.77 -19.40 -0.86
CA TRP A 120 1.95 -17.94 -0.83
C TRP A 120 1.23 -17.27 0.34
N THR A 121 0.18 -17.87 0.88
CA THR A 121 -0.56 -17.33 2.04
C THR A 121 -0.06 -17.88 3.37
N ARG A 122 0.86 -18.86 3.39
CA ARG A 122 1.43 -19.44 4.63
C ARG A 122 2.60 -18.62 5.17
N THR A 123 2.44 -17.30 5.24
CA THR A 123 3.46 -16.40 5.76
C THR A 123 3.20 -16.05 7.22
N SER A 124 4.25 -15.67 7.95
CA SER A 124 4.12 -15.20 9.34
C SER A 124 3.20 -13.98 9.45
N LEU A 125 3.17 -13.12 8.42
CA LEU A 125 2.26 -11.98 8.34
C LEU A 125 0.79 -12.42 8.31
N VAL A 126 0.43 -13.32 7.40
CA VAL A 126 -0.95 -13.82 7.28
C VAL A 126 -1.37 -14.58 8.54
N GLN A 127 -0.47 -15.39 9.10
CA GLN A 127 -0.73 -16.11 10.35
C GLN A 127 -0.99 -15.15 11.50
N ARG A 128 -0.21 -14.08 11.64
CA ARG A 128 -0.42 -13.03 12.65
C ARG A 128 -1.73 -12.30 12.43
N ALA A 129 -2.03 -11.91 11.19
CA ALA A 129 -3.30 -11.26 10.85
C ALA A 129 -4.52 -12.15 11.16
N ALA A 130 -4.38 -13.46 11.01
CA ALA A 130 -5.43 -14.42 11.37
C ALA A 130 -5.68 -14.54 12.89
N GLN A 131 -4.75 -14.06 13.74
CA GLN A 131 -4.93 -14.00 15.19
C GLN A 131 -5.72 -12.77 15.65
N LEU A 132 -6.04 -11.84 14.74
CA LEU A 132 -6.91 -10.71 15.08
C LEU A 132 -8.29 -11.21 15.54
N PRO A 133 -8.95 -10.52 16.48
CA PRO A 133 -10.27 -10.92 16.96
C PRO A 133 -11.25 -11.06 15.79
N ARG A 134 -11.89 -12.23 15.68
CA ARG A 134 -12.92 -12.53 14.65
C ARG A 134 -12.39 -12.44 13.21
N ALA A 135 -11.10 -12.66 13.02
CA ALA A 135 -10.48 -12.68 11.71
C ALA A 135 -10.79 -13.96 10.93
N LYS A 136 -11.11 -13.78 9.65
CA LYS A 136 -11.13 -14.83 8.64
C LYS A 136 -10.27 -14.42 7.46
N VAL A 137 -9.40 -15.33 7.03
CA VAL A 137 -8.51 -15.11 5.89
C VAL A 137 -9.21 -15.54 4.60
N TYR A 138 -9.12 -14.70 3.58
CA TYR A 138 -9.59 -14.91 2.22
C TYR A 138 -8.40 -14.79 1.28
N ALA A 139 -8.18 -15.80 0.44
CA ALA A 139 -7.22 -15.71 -0.65
C ALA A 139 -7.85 -14.95 -1.81
N ASP A 140 -7.27 -13.81 -2.18
CA ASP A 140 -7.70 -13.02 -3.33
C ASP A 140 -6.81 -13.30 -4.53
N VAL A 141 -7.19 -14.36 -5.26
CA VAL A 141 -6.43 -14.86 -6.41
C VAL A 141 -6.64 -13.94 -7.62
N GLY A 142 -5.56 -13.29 -8.04
CA GLY A 142 -5.50 -12.31 -9.11
C GLY A 142 -5.96 -10.90 -8.73
N GLY A 143 -6.21 -10.62 -7.44
CA GLY A 143 -6.57 -9.28 -6.96
C GLY A 143 -8.00 -8.84 -7.31
N VAL A 144 -8.94 -9.79 -7.38
CA VAL A 144 -10.33 -9.53 -7.79
C VAL A 144 -11.08 -8.78 -6.69
N GLU A 145 -10.98 -9.20 -5.44
CA GLU A 145 -11.61 -8.50 -4.32
C GLU A 145 -10.91 -7.15 -4.08
N ALA A 146 -9.58 -7.09 -4.13
CA ALA A 146 -8.85 -5.83 -4.04
C ALA A 146 -9.34 -4.81 -5.08
N ALA A 147 -9.55 -5.25 -6.34
CA ALA A 147 -10.13 -4.40 -7.37
C ALA A 147 -11.55 -3.91 -7.04
N ARG A 148 -12.44 -4.81 -6.58
CA ARG A 148 -13.84 -4.49 -6.23
C ARG A 148 -13.95 -3.45 -5.12
N PHE A 149 -13.03 -3.49 -4.15
CA PHE A 149 -13.00 -2.52 -3.06
C PHE A 149 -12.15 -1.28 -3.37
N ALA A 150 -11.60 -1.19 -4.59
CA ALA A 150 -10.65 -0.19 -5.05
C ALA A 150 -9.37 -0.12 -4.18
N ALA A 151 -9.01 -1.21 -3.51
CA ALA A 151 -7.80 -1.33 -2.74
C ALA A 151 -6.60 -1.55 -3.67
N THR A 152 -5.55 -0.77 -3.48
CA THR A 152 -4.36 -0.78 -4.36
C THR A 152 -3.08 -1.10 -3.61
N THR A 153 -3.10 -0.92 -2.29
CA THR A 153 -1.89 -0.88 -1.48
C THR A 153 -1.96 -1.89 -0.35
N SER A 154 -0.88 -2.64 -0.15
CA SER A 154 -0.76 -3.57 0.98
C SER A 154 -0.79 -2.80 2.30
N GLY A 155 -1.67 -3.22 3.21
CA GLY A 155 -1.94 -2.53 4.47
C GLY A 155 -3.08 -1.51 4.40
N GLU A 156 -3.80 -1.47 3.28
CA GLU A 156 -5.04 -0.71 3.15
C GLU A 156 -6.19 -1.38 3.91
N VAL A 157 -6.97 -0.55 4.59
CA VAL A 157 -8.03 -0.94 5.50
C VAL A 157 -9.33 -0.28 5.04
N VAL A 158 -10.39 -1.07 4.95
CA VAL A 158 -11.74 -0.60 4.65
C VAL A 158 -12.67 -1.01 5.78
N LEU A 159 -13.41 -0.06 6.34
CA LEU A 159 -14.46 -0.36 7.32
C LEU A 159 -15.81 -0.15 6.65
N VAL A 160 -16.70 -1.14 6.78
CA VAL A 160 -18.10 -1.02 6.35
C VAL A 160 -19.03 -1.26 7.54
N ASP A 161 -20.19 -0.61 7.53
CA ASP A 161 -21.23 -0.81 8.55
C ASP A 161 -22.11 -2.04 8.25
N ALA A 162 -23.07 -2.29 9.15
CA ALA A 162 -24.04 -3.38 9.03
C ALA A 162 -24.99 -3.25 7.82
N SER A 163 -25.16 -2.05 7.24
CA SER A 163 -25.88 -1.85 5.98
C SER A 163 -25.02 -2.14 4.75
N GLY A 164 -23.70 -2.20 4.92
CA GLY A 164 -22.72 -2.32 3.85
C GLY A 164 -22.23 -0.98 3.33
N LYS A 165 -22.54 0.13 4.00
CA LYS A 165 -21.99 1.45 3.67
C LYS A 165 -20.54 1.52 4.12
N ARG A 166 -19.67 2.04 3.27
CA ARG A 166 -18.26 2.31 3.58
C ARG A 166 -18.17 3.49 4.56
N LEU A 167 -17.53 3.24 5.69
CA LEU A 167 -17.25 4.23 6.75
C LEU A 167 -15.82 4.73 6.70
N TYR A 168 -14.88 3.92 6.21
CA TYR A 168 -13.46 4.28 6.11
C TYR A 168 -12.80 3.53 4.97
N ALA A 169 -11.83 4.15 4.30
CA ALA A 169 -10.93 3.49 3.35
C ALA A 169 -9.58 4.21 3.30
N GLY A 170 -8.55 3.59 3.83
CA GLY A 170 -7.24 4.22 3.96
C GLY A 170 -6.21 3.37 4.68
N GLY A 171 -5.14 4.02 5.14
CA GLY A 171 -4.07 3.41 5.92
C GLY A 171 -4.19 3.75 7.39
N VAL A 172 -3.85 2.78 8.24
CA VAL A 172 -3.83 2.94 9.70
C VAL A 172 -2.42 3.17 10.26
N THR A 173 -1.49 3.67 9.44
CA THR A 173 -0.09 3.89 9.83
C THR A 173 0.35 5.31 9.44
N LYS A 174 1.10 5.98 10.30
CA LYS A 174 1.65 7.33 10.02
C LYS A 174 2.72 7.32 8.93
N SER A 175 3.56 6.29 8.91
CA SER A 175 4.64 6.09 7.95
C SER A 175 4.87 4.59 7.71
N ARG A 176 5.62 4.26 6.65
CA ARG A 176 5.92 2.86 6.29
C ARG A 176 6.59 2.13 7.45
N GLY A 177 6.03 0.99 7.86
CA GLY A 177 6.63 0.13 8.89
C GLY A 177 6.67 0.72 10.30
N HIS A 178 6.01 1.85 10.54
CA HIS A 178 6.02 2.51 11.85
C HIS A 178 4.77 2.15 12.66
N VAL A 179 5.00 1.74 13.90
CA VAL A 179 3.97 1.48 14.92
C VAL A 179 3.95 2.65 15.88
N GLY A 180 2.77 3.15 16.22
CA GLY A 180 2.51 4.28 17.09
C GLY A 180 1.21 5.00 16.72
N GLY A 181 0.61 5.64 17.73
CA GLY A 181 -0.66 6.36 17.59
C GLY A 181 -0.69 7.29 16.37
N ASN A 182 -1.75 7.17 15.57
CA ASN A 182 -1.91 7.90 14.33
C ASN A 182 -3.39 8.16 14.02
N ALA A 183 -3.63 9.20 13.21
CA ALA A 183 -4.99 9.66 12.88
C ALA A 183 -5.83 8.59 12.15
N GLY A 184 -5.21 7.70 11.37
CA GLY A 184 -5.92 6.63 10.67
C GLY A 184 -6.43 5.55 11.61
N ALA A 185 -5.56 5.04 12.48
CA ALA A 185 -5.92 4.07 13.52
C ALA A 185 -6.96 4.66 14.50
N GLU A 186 -6.79 5.93 14.89
CA GLU A 186 -7.75 6.63 15.74
C GLU A 186 -9.12 6.79 15.06
N ALA A 187 -9.16 7.15 13.77
CA ALA A 187 -10.40 7.26 13.01
C ALA A 187 -11.16 5.92 12.97
N VAL A 188 -10.46 4.81 12.69
CA VAL A 188 -11.06 3.47 12.73
C VAL A 188 -11.56 3.14 14.14
N ALA A 189 -10.75 3.38 15.18
CA ALA A 189 -11.15 3.11 16.56
C ALA A 189 -12.41 3.89 16.99
N ARG A 190 -12.54 5.15 16.57
CA ARG A 190 -13.72 6.00 16.82
C ARG A 190 -14.96 5.48 16.10
N LEU A 191 -14.82 5.13 14.82
CA LEU A 191 -15.91 4.53 14.04
C LEU A 191 -16.40 3.21 14.66
N LEU A 192 -15.48 2.37 15.17
CA LEU A 192 -15.85 1.14 15.88
C LEU A 192 -16.62 1.40 17.19
N ARG A 193 -16.44 2.56 17.82
CA ARG A 193 -17.24 2.99 18.99
C ARG A 193 -18.58 3.63 18.60
N GLY A 194 -18.85 3.79 17.31
CA GLY A 194 -20.04 4.48 16.80
C GLY A 194 -19.94 6.01 16.87
N GLU A 195 -18.74 6.54 17.04
CA GLU A 195 -18.49 7.98 16.97
C GLU A 195 -18.36 8.43 15.50
N PRO A 196 -18.82 9.64 15.15
CA PRO A 196 -18.66 10.18 13.81
C PRO A 196 -17.18 10.38 13.46
N GLU A 197 -16.83 10.09 12.21
CA GLU A 197 -15.48 10.32 11.67
C GLU A 197 -15.12 11.80 11.84
N ALA A 198 -14.00 12.07 12.50
CA ALA A 198 -13.38 13.40 12.46
C ALA A 198 -11.89 13.19 12.23
N GLY A 199 -11.41 13.56 11.06
CA GLY A 199 -10.01 13.43 10.70
C GLY A 199 -9.77 13.28 9.20
N ALA A 200 -8.54 13.56 8.78
CA ALA A 200 -8.11 13.27 7.44
C ALA A 200 -7.85 11.76 7.29
N VAL A 201 -8.40 11.16 6.24
CA VAL A 201 -8.08 9.78 5.86
C VAL A 201 -6.61 9.72 5.48
N LEU A 202 -5.84 8.94 6.25
CA LEU A 202 -4.45 8.67 5.89
C LEU A 202 -4.40 7.68 4.73
N PRO A 203 -3.47 7.84 3.77
CA PRO A 203 -3.28 6.86 2.73
C PRO A 203 -2.59 5.60 3.28
N ALA A 204 -2.88 4.44 2.69
CA ALA A 204 -2.09 3.24 2.92
C ALA A 204 -0.67 3.41 2.38
N LEU A 205 0.30 2.84 3.10
CA LEU A 205 1.74 2.99 2.81
C LEU A 205 2.40 1.62 2.74
N GLY A 206 2.27 0.95 1.58
CA GLY A 206 2.82 -0.38 1.35
C GLY A 206 3.25 -0.62 -0.09
N CYS A 207 3.55 -1.87 -0.41
CA CYS A 207 3.73 -2.32 -1.79
C CYS A 207 2.39 -2.38 -2.51
N ARG A 208 2.43 -2.32 -3.84
CA ARG A 208 1.26 -2.51 -4.69
C ARG A 208 0.66 -3.91 -4.49
N LEU A 209 -0.66 -4.00 -4.41
CA LEU A 209 -1.38 -5.27 -4.43
C LEU A 209 -1.36 -5.88 -5.82
N VAL A 210 -1.30 -7.21 -5.89
CA VAL A 210 -1.36 -7.94 -7.15
C VAL A 210 -2.69 -7.68 -7.83
N ARG A 211 -2.66 -7.40 -9.13
CA ARG A 211 -3.84 -7.34 -10.02
C ARG A 211 -3.47 -8.01 -11.33
N ASP A 212 -4.04 -9.18 -11.58
CA ASP A 212 -3.83 -9.88 -12.83
C ASP A 212 -4.72 -9.24 -13.92
N ALA A 213 -4.16 -9.07 -15.13
CA ALA A 213 -4.85 -8.50 -16.27
C ALA A 213 -6.00 -9.42 -16.74
N GLY A 214 -7.16 -9.30 -16.10
CA GLY A 214 -8.37 -10.04 -16.43
C GLY A 214 -9.65 -9.40 -15.88
N HIS A 215 -9.55 -8.29 -15.14
CA HIS A 215 -10.70 -7.50 -14.67
C HIS A 215 -10.75 -6.09 -15.30
N ASP A 216 -9.79 -5.75 -16.17
CA ASP A 216 -9.61 -4.40 -16.72
C ASP A 216 -10.01 -4.31 -18.22
N SER A 217 -10.85 -5.24 -18.69
CA SER A 217 -11.16 -5.38 -20.12
C SER A 217 -12.63 -5.18 -20.50
N SER A 218 -13.53 -4.77 -19.59
CA SER A 218 -14.92 -4.50 -19.98
C SER A 218 -15.17 -3.14 -20.62
N ASN A 219 -14.13 -2.37 -21.00
CA ASN A 219 -14.35 -1.14 -21.77
C ASN A 219 -13.16 -0.72 -22.66
N ARG A 220 -12.55 -1.66 -23.38
CA ARG A 220 -11.78 -1.29 -24.57
C ARG A 220 -12.70 -1.38 -25.76
N GLY A 221 -13.40 -0.27 -26.01
CA GLY A 221 -14.22 -0.06 -27.19
C GLY A 221 -13.47 -0.47 -28.44
N GLU A 222 -14.05 -1.46 -29.10
CA GLU A 222 -14.16 -1.61 -30.54
C GLU A 222 -13.74 -0.34 -31.32
N SER A 223 -12.51 -0.33 -31.82
CA SER A 223 -12.20 0.33 -33.09
C SER A 223 -11.92 -0.80 -34.08
N ALA A 224 -13.00 -1.34 -34.62
CA ALA A 224 -12.96 -2.10 -35.84
C ALA A 224 -12.39 -1.20 -36.95
N GLY A 225 -11.12 -1.36 -37.25
CA GLY A 225 -10.53 -0.87 -38.49
C GLY A 225 -11.12 -1.67 -39.64
N SER A 226 -12.15 -1.13 -40.27
CA SER A 226 -12.65 -1.55 -41.58
C SER A 226 -12.62 -0.35 -42.52
N CYS A 227 -12.34 -0.66 -43.80
CA CYS A 227 -12.28 0.21 -44.98
C CYS A 227 -10.92 0.83 -45.30
N GLU A 228 -10.16 0.19 -46.19
CA GLU A 228 -10.17 0.61 -47.59
C GLU A 228 -9.63 -0.51 -48.50
N GLY A 229 -10.50 -0.96 -49.42
CA GLY A 229 -10.14 -1.83 -50.52
C GLY A 229 -9.61 -1.00 -51.69
N ILE A 230 -8.43 -1.36 -52.18
CA ILE A 230 -7.92 -0.85 -53.45
C ILE A 230 -8.36 -1.80 -54.57
N LYS A 231 -9.28 -1.32 -55.41
CA LYS A 231 -9.48 -1.78 -56.78
C LYS A 231 -9.40 -0.57 -57.70
N SER A 232 -8.34 -0.47 -58.48
CA SER A 232 -8.34 -0.23 -59.93
C SER A 232 -6.88 -0.27 -60.41
#